data_AF-A0A7W1E864-F1
#
_entry.id   AF-A0A7W1E864-F1
#
_cell.length_a   1.000
_cell.length_b   1.000
_cell.length_c   1.000
_cell.angle_alpha   90.00
_cell.angle_beta   90.00
_cell.angle_gamma   90.00
#
_symmetry.space_group_name_H-M   'P 1'
#
loop_
_entity.id
_entity.type
_entity.pdbx_description
1 polymer ?
#
loop_
_entity_poly.entity_id
_entity_poly.type
_entity_poly.pdbx_seq_one_letter_code
_entity_poly.pdbx_strand_id
1 'polypeptide(L)'
;MPVTAKLSRKFYERFGDEITGELVDWFNAVDTTYQNHLRELNDLNWERFKAHLDGEINSLGSELRGEMTELRAEMQAGFAQIRLEMERFRSSMLKWMFVYWTATIAAILGFLYTVPPR
;
A
#
# COMPACT_ATOMS: atom_id res chain seq x y z
N MET A 1 31.24 -6.20 26.22
CA MET A 1 32.44 -6.23 27.07
C MET A 1 31.98 -6.71 28.44
N PRO A 2 32.49 -7.81 29.00
CA PRO A 2 32.14 -8.21 30.37
C PRO A 2 32.58 -7.12 31.35
N VAL A 3 31.72 -6.77 32.30
CA VAL A 3 32.10 -5.87 33.39
C VAL A 3 32.84 -6.72 34.42
N THR A 4 34.15 -6.53 34.57
CA THR A 4 34.87 -7.05 35.75
C THR A 4 34.53 -6.17 36.94
N ALA A 5 33.52 -6.57 37.71
CA ALA A 5 33.26 -5.93 38.99
C ALA A 5 34.48 -6.10 39.91
N LYS A 6 34.86 -5.01 40.57
CA LYS A 6 35.93 -5.01 41.57
C LYS A 6 35.43 -4.29 42.82
N LEU A 7 35.58 -4.94 43.95
CA LEU A 7 35.23 -4.37 45.26
C LEU A 7 36.43 -3.64 45.86
N SER A 8 36.16 -2.73 46.80
CA SER A 8 37.21 -1.91 47.43
C SER A 8 38.08 -2.71 48.39
N ARG A 9 39.37 -2.36 48.54
CA ARG A 9 40.31 -3.01 49.48
C ARG A 9 39.76 -3.10 50.92
N LYS A 10 39.09 -2.06 51.39
CA LYS A 10 38.45 -2.00 52.71
C LYS A 10 37.34 -3.04 52.89
N PHE A 11 36.71 -3.46 51.80
CA PHE A 11 35.71 -4.53 51.82
C PHE A 11 36.39 -5.90 51.99
N TYR A 12 37.47 -6.16 51.24
CA TYR A 12 38.31 -7.35 51.40
C TYR A 12 38.87 -7.47 52.82
N GLU A 13 39.37 -6.38 53.41
CA GLU A 13 39.89 -6.38 54.79
C GLU A 13 38.81 -6.67 55.85
N ARG A 14 37.55 -6.31 55.58
CA ARG A 14 36.45 -6.46 56.53
C ARG A 14 35.74 -7.80 56.44
N PHE A 15 35.66 -8.38 55.24
CA PHE A 15 34.91 -9.61 54.97
C PHE A 15 35.80 -10.80 54.57
N GLY A 16 37.11 -10.57 54.36
CA GLY A 16 38.05 -11.58 53.91
C GLY A 16 38.08 -11.73 52.39
N ASP A 17 39.21 -12.24 51.88
CA ASP A 17 39.45 -12.41 50.44
C ASP A 17 38.53 -13.47 49.82
N GLU A 18 38.24 -14.54 50.55
CA GLU A 18 37.40 -15.67 50.10
C GLU A 18 35.96 -15.22 49.81
N ILE A 19 35.27 -14.66 50.81
CA ILE A 19 33.88 -14.20 50.69
C ILE A 19 33.76 -13.10 49.63
N THR A 20 34.73 -12.19 49.58
CA THR A 20 34.72 -11.10 48.60
C THR A 20 34.93 -11.62 47.18
N GLY A 21 35.79 -12.62 46.99
CA GLY A 21 36.01 -13.29 45.70
C GLY A 21 34.75 -13.98 45.18
N GLU A 22 34.09 -14.78 46.02
CA GLU A 22 32.85 -15.46 45.65
C GLU A 22 31.74 -14.47 45.23
N LEU A 23 31.61 -13.35 45.93
CA LEU A 23 30.64 -12.32 45.58
C LEU A 23 30.94 -11.66 44.22
N VAL A 24 32.21 -11.39 43.93
CA VAL A 24 32.64 -10.83 42.64
C VAL A 24 32.38 -11.83 41.51
N ASP A 25 32.69 -13.09 41.71
CA ASP A 25 32.48 -14.15 40.72
C ASP A 25 30.99 -14.34 40.44
N TRP A 26 30.16 -14.37 41.49
CA TRP A 26 28.71 -14.41 41.34
C TRP A 26 28.18 -13.19 40.56
N PHE A 27 28.64 -11.98 40.89
CA PHE A 27 28.21 -10.77 40.20
C PHE A 27 28.59 -10.79 38.72
N ASN A 28 29.82 -11.19 38.40
CA ASN A 28 30.29 -11.30 37.02
C ASN A 28 29.52 -12.39 36.23
N ALA A 29 29.16 -13.50 36.89
CA ALA A 29 28.33 -14.56 36.31
C ALA A 29 26.91 -14.06 36.02
N VAL A 30 26.32 -13.30 36.94
CA VAL A 30 24.99 -12.70 36.76
C VAL A 30 25.00 -11.67 35.63
N ASP A 31 25.98 -10.76 35.58
CA ASP A 31 26.12 -9.78 34.50
C ASP A 31 26.22 -10.47 33.13
N THR A 32 27.08 -11.49 33.03
CA THR A 32 27.26 -12.27 31.80
C THR A 32 25.96 -12.95 31.37
N THR A 33 25.25 -13.57 32.31
CA THR A 33 23.97 -14.25 32.03
C THR A 33 22.92 -13.25 31.56
N TYR A 34 22.81 -12.10 32.22
CA TYR A 34 21.85 -11.07 31.84
C TYR A 34 22.15 -10.45 30.47
N GLN A 35 23.41 -10.15 30.18
CA GLN A 35 23.84 -9.66 28.87
C GLN A 35 23.53 -10.66 27.75
N ASN A 36 23.76 -11.96 27.99
CA ASN A 36 23.45 -13.00 27.02
C ASN A 36 21.93 -13.09 26.80
N HIS A 37 21.15 -13.09 27.87
CA HIS A 37 19.69 -13.14 27.78
C HIS A 37 19.12 -11.92 27.04
N LEU A 38 19.64 -10.72 27.30
CA LEU A 38 19.22 -9.52 26.58
C LEU A 38 19.52 -9.59 25.09
N ARG A 39 20.69 -10.12 24.70
CA ARG A 39 21.03 -10.32 23.28
C ARG A 39 20.09 -11.33 22.64
N GLU A 40 19.86 -12.47 23.29
CA GLU A 40 18.94 -13.49 22.79
C GLU A 40 17.52 -12.94 22.59
N LEU A 41 17.00 -12.21 23.58
CA LEU A 41 15.70 -11.54 23.45
C LEU A 41 15.69 -10.49 22.34
N ASN A 42 16.78 -9.72 22.19
CA ASN A 42 16.89 -8.73 21.12
C ASN A 42 16.88 -9.39 19.75
N ASP A 43 17.66 -10.45 19.57
CA ASP A 43 17.76 -11.20 18.31
C ASP A 43 16.40 -11.82 17.95
N LEU A 44 15.74 -12.49 18.90
CA LEU A 44 14.40 -13.06 18.71
C LEU A 44 13.35 -11.99 18.37
N ASN A 45 13.37 -10.86 19.09
CA ASN A 45 12.45 -9.76 18.83
C ASN A 45 12.71 -9.14 17.45
N TRP A 46 13.98 -9.03 17.05
CA TRP A 46 14.35 -8.47 15.76
C TRP A 46 13.94 -9.37 14.60
N GLU A 47 14.09 -10.70 14.74
CA GLU A 47 13.59 -11.67 13.76
C GLU A 47 12.07 -11.60 13.63
N ARG A 48 11.33 -11.56 14.76
CA ARG A 48 9.87 -11.42 14.75
C ARG A 48 9.42 -10.11 14.12
N PHE A 49 10.08 -9.01 14.44
CA PHE A 49 9.79 -7.71 13.87
C PHE A 49 10.01 -7.68 12.36
N LYS A 50 11.12 -8.23 11.88
CA LYS A 50 11.38 -8.39 10.43
C LYS A 50 10.31 -9.23 9.75
N ALA A 51 9.99 -10.40 10.31
CA ALA A 51 8.97 -11.28 9.73
C ALA A 51 7.60 -10.61 9.67
N HIS A 52 7.25 -9.82 10.69
CA HIS A 52 6.01 -9.05 10.72
C HIS A 52 5.99 -7.96 9.64
N LEU A 53 7.06 -7.16 9.52
CA LEU A 53 7.18 -6.12 8.49
C LEU A 53 7.16 -6.70 7.08
N ASP A 54 7.90 -7.80 6.84
CA ASP A 54 7.89 -8.47 5.54
C ASP A 54 6.48 -8.97 5.20
N GLY A 55 5.74 -9.47 6.20
CA GLY A 55 4.34 -9.85 6.06
C GLY A 55 3.44 -8.67 5.66
N GLU A 56 3.55 -7.54 6.37
CA GLU A 56 2.77 -6.33 6.07
C GLU A 56 3.08 -5.75 4.70
N ILE A 57 4.37 -5.65 4.34
CA ILE A 57 4.81 -5.15 3.02
C ILE A 57 4.26 -6.04 1.90
N ASN A 58 4.32 -7.37 2.07
CA ASN A 58 3.77 -8.29 1.07
C ASN A 58 2.24 -8.18 0.97
N SER A 59 1.54 -8.01 2.10
CA SER A 59 0.09 -7.80 2.13
C SER A 59 -0.30 -6.52 1.38
N LEU A 60 0.32 -5.39 1.72
CA LEU A 60 0.10 -4.10 1.05
C LEU A 60 0.43 -4.18 -0.44
N GLY A 61 1.53 -4.86 -0.80
CA GLY A 61 1.91 -5.07 -2.20
C GLY A 61 0.94 -5.96 -2.97
N SER A 62 0.20 -6.85 -2.30
CA SER A 62 -0.87 -7.66 -2.91
C SER A 62 -2.15 -6.85 -3.07
N GLU A 63 -2.55 -6.11 -2.04
CA GLU A 63 -3.74 -5.25 -2.05
C GLU A 63 -3.64 -4.19 -3.15
N LEU A 64 -2.52 -3.45 -3.21
CA LEU A 64 -2.29 -2.44 -4.25
C LEU A 64 -2.33 -3.04 -5.66
N ARG A 65 -1.83 -4.27 -5.85
CA ARG A 65 -1.91 -4.96 -7.15
C ARG A 65 -3.36 -5.30 -7.49
N GLY A 66 -4.13 -5.75 -6.50
CA GLY A 66 -5.57 -6.01 -6.63
C GLY A 66 -6.34 -4.76 -7.05
N GLU A 67 -6.18 -3.66 -6.31
CA GLU A 67 -6.81 -2.37 -6.62
C GLU A 67 -6.43 -1.86 -8.01
N MET A 68 -5.15 -1.97 -8.40
CA MET A 68 -4.71 -1.58 -9.74
C MET A 68 -5.32 -2.43 -10.86
N THR A 69 -5.54 -3.72 -10.62
CA THR A 69 -6.26 -4.58 -11.59
C THR A 69 -7.73 -4.23 -11.68
N GLU A 70 -8.38 -3.93 -10.55
CA GLU A 70 -9.78 -3.52 -10.50
C GLU A 70 -9.99 -2.18 -11.20
N LEU A 71 -9.19 -1.16 -10.86
CA LEU A 71 -9.23 0.15 -11.50
C LEU A 71 -9.02 0.05 -13.02
N ARG A 72 -8.10 -0.81 -13.47
CA ARG A 72 -7.87 -1.03 -14.91
C ARG A 72 -9.11 -1.64 -15.57
N ALA A 73 -9.78 -2.59 -14.91
CA ALA A 73 -11.00 -3.20 -15.43
C ALA A 73 -12.15 -2.17 -15.51
N GLU A 74 -12.33 -1.36 -14.46
CA GLU A 74 -13.31 -0.28 -14.43
C GLU A 74 -13.07 0.75 -15.53
N MET A 75 -11.81 1.17 -15.72
CA MET A 75 -11.47 2.09 -16.81
C MET A 75 -11.77 1.50 -18.19
N GLN A 76 -11.43 0.23 -18.42
CA GLN A 76 -11.75 -0.44 -19.69
C GLN A 76 -13.26 -0.52 -19.93
N ALA A 77 -14.04 -0.86 -18.90
CA ALA A 77 -15.49 -0.89 -18.97
C ALA A 77 -16.06 0.51 -19.25
N GLY A 78 -15.59 1.54 -18.54
CA GLY A 78 -15.98 2.93 -18.77
C GLY A 78 -15.68 3.41 -20.18
N PHE A 79 -14.49 3.10 -20.73
CA PHE A 79 -14.17 3.43 -22.12
C PHE A 79 -15.05 2.70 -23.13
N ALA A 80 -15.35 1.42 -22.90
CA ALA A 80 -16.26 0.66 -23.75
C ALA A 80 -17.67 1.28 -23.74
N GLN A 81 -18.15 1.69 -22.56
CA GLN A 81 -19.43 2.37 -22.41
C GLN A 81 -19.46 3.71 -23.17
N ILE A 82 -18.44 4.56 -23.00
CA ILE A 82 -18.34 5.84 -23.71
C ILE A 82 -18.37 5.63 -25.23
N ARG A 83 -17.67 4.62 -25.74
CA ARG A 83 -17.69 4.29 -27.18
C ARG A 83 -19.09 3.91 -27.66
N LEU A 84 -19.81 3.10 -26.89
CA LEU A 84 -21.19 2.73 -27.21
C LEU A 84 -22.14 3.94 -27.18
N GLU A 85 -21.99 4.81 -26.19
CA GLU A 85 -22.77 6.05 -26.09
C GLU A 85 -22.48 7.00 -27.25
N MET A 86 -21.22 7.14 -27.66
CA MET A 86 -20.84 7.92 -28.85
C MET A 86 -21.48 7.36 -30.13
N GLU A 87 -21.44 6.05 -30.35
CA GLU A 87 -22.07 5.42 -31.52
C GLU A 87 -23.59 5.59 -31.52
N ARG A 88 -24.23 5.47 -30.35
CA ARG A 88 -25.67 5.74 -30.19
C ARG A 88 -26.01 7.19 -30.48
N PHE A 89 -25.24 8.13 -29.94
CA PHE A 89 -25.42 9.55 -30.19
C PHE A 89 -25.26 9.88 -31.67
N ARG A 90 -24.20 9.38 -32.31
CA ARG A 90 -23.95 9.53 -33.75
C ARG A 90 -25.11 8.97 -34.58
N SER A 91 -25.57 7.75 -34.28
CA SER A 91 -26.70 7.13 -34.99
C SER A 91 -27.98 7.93 -34.83
N SER A 92 -28.29 8.38 -33.61
CA SER A 92 -29.46 9.22 -33.32
C SER A 92 -29.40 10.54 -34.07
N MET A 93 -28.25 11.22 -34.03
CA MET A 93 -28.03 12.48 -34.75
C MET A 93 -28.22 12.31 -36.26
N LEU A 94 -27.67 11.25 -36.86
CA LEU A 94 -27.85 10.97 -38.29
C LEU A 94 -29.33 10.75 -38.65
N LYS A 95 -30.07 9.97 -37.84
CA LYS A 95 -31.51 9.75 -38.05
C LYS A 95 -32.29 11.07 -38.03
N TRP A 96 -32.02 11.93 -37.04
CA TRP A 96 -32.67 13.23 -36.94
C TRP A 96 -32.27 14.19 -38.06
N MET A 97 -31.02 14.15 -38.51
CA MET A 97 -30.60 14.90 -39.70
C MET A 97 -31.40 14.47 -40.94
N PHE A 98 -31.61 13.17 -41.18
CA PHE A 98 -32.44 12.71 -42.31
C PHE A 98 -33.88 13.20 -42.21
N VAL A 99 -34.50 13.09 -41.03
CA VAL A 99 -35.87 13.61 -40.80
C VAL A 99 -35.91 15.11 -41.08
N TYR A 100 -34.95 15.87 -40.56
CA TYR A 100 -34.85 17.31 -40.81
C TYR A 100 -34.71 17.62 -42.30
N TRP A 101 -33.74 16.99 -42.99
CA TRP A 101 -33.47 17.24 -44.41
C TRP A 101 -34.67 16.88 -45.30
N THR A 102 -35.36 15.77 -45.02
CA THR A 102 -36.56 15.39 -45.79
C THR A 102 -37.69 16.43 -45.64
N ALA A 103 -37.90 16.95 -44.44
CA ALA A 103 -38.86 18.03 -44.20
C ALA A 103 -38.46 19.33 -44.92
N THR A 104 -37.17 19.70 -44.88
CA THR A 104 -36.65 20.88 -45.59
C THR A 104 -36.84 20.77 -47.10
N ILE A 105 -36.52 19.61 -47.70
CA ILE A 105 -36.71 19.38 -49.13
C ILE A 105 -38.20 19.46 -49.50
N ALA A 106 -39.09 18.84 -48.71
CA ALA A 106 -40.53 18.89 -48.95
C ALA A 106 -41.07 20.34 -48.89
N ALA A 107 -40.59 21.14 -47.94
CA ALA A 107 -40.97 22.55 -47.82
C ALA A 107 -40.48 23.38 -49.03
N ILE A 108 -39.24 23.16 -49.48
CA ILE A 108 -38.69 23.85 -50.67
C ILE A 108 -39.48 23.48 -51.92
N LEU A 109 -39.78 22.19 -52.14
CA LEU A 109 -40.58 21.74 -53.28
C LEU A 109 -42.01 22.31 -53.25
N GLY A 110 -42.63 22.32 -52.06
CA GLY A 110 -43.93 22.95 -51.85
C GLY A 110 -43.91 24.43 -52.22
N PHE A 111 -42.88 25.17 -51.74
CA PHE A 111 -42.71 26.57 -52.08
C PHE A 111 -42.56 26.77 -53.60
N LEU A 112 -41.69 26.01 -54.26
CA LEU A 112 -41.46 26.09 -55.71
C LEU A 112 -42.74 25.83 -56.53
N TYR A 113 -43.58 24.89 -56.11
CA TYR A 113 -44.85 24.60 -56.77
C TYR A 113 -45.89 25.71 -56.58
N THR A 114 -45.89 26.39 -55.43
CA THR A 114 -46.86 27.46 -55.13
C THR A 114 -46.51 28.82 -55.73
N VAL A 115 -45.25 29.04 -56.13
CA VAL A 115 -44.82 30.30 -56.76
C VAL A 115 -44.92 30.17 -58.28
N PRO A 116 -45.83 30.92 -58.94
CA PRO A 116 -45.97 30.84 -60.39
C PRO A 116 -44.70 31.34 -61.10
N PRO A 117 -44.28 30.69 -62.21
CA PRO A 117 -43.15 31.17 -63.01
C PRO A 117 -43.48 32.57 -63.56
N ARG A 118 -42.55 33.51 -63.40
CA ARG A 118 -42.61 34.86 -63.96
C ARG A 118 -42.29 34.86 -65.44
#